data_AF-A0A6P6X1G6-F1
#
_entry.id   AF-A0A6P6X1G6-F1
#
_cell.length_a   1.000
_cell.length_b   1.000
_cell.length_c   1.000
_cell.angle_alpha   90.00
_cell.angle_beta   90.00
_cell.angle_gamma   90.00
#
_symmetry.space_group_name_H-M   'P 1'
#
loop_
_entity.id
_entity.type
_entity.pdbx_description
1 polymer ?
#
loop_
_entity_poly.entity_id
_entity_poly.type
_entity_poly.pdbx_seq_one_letter_code
_entity_poly.pdbx_strand_id
1 'polypeptide(L)'
;MNASRVKIYDANPEVLKLLSGTKLQASIMIQDGLIPDIASDQSIADQWVRDNVLAYYPQTMIRFVLVGNEILSSNNTLLWYNLVPAMVRIHNSIKAQNIQNIKVGTPVAMDILESTFPPSSGKFRPEILNHQVMVPLLSFLNKTRSFFFVNVFPYFSWSENPTNLSLDFALFTAKNSSYTDPESGLIYTNLLDQMLDSVLFAARKLGFDNISLAISETGWPNAGDIDQPGANIHNAAIYNRNLVRKVTATPPIGTPAQPGVVIPTFIFSLYDENRKFGPGTERHWGLLQPNGLPNYEIDLTGVQSESNYPTLPQPTNNKPFKGKIWCVVAPGSRITDLGPVLNSVCKEDNGACDALAPGKECYEPVSLVAHASYAFSSYWAKHRDSAGATCYFNGFAEQTTRDPSHGPCKFPSVSL
;
A
#
# COMPACT_ATOMS: atom_id res chain seq x y z
N MET A 1 15.84 -16.26 0.89
CA MET A 1 14.83 -15.59 0.05
C MET A 1 15.33 -15.18 -1.35
N ASN A 2 16.64 -15.07 -1.64
CA ASN A 2 17.15 -14.75 -3.00
C ASN A 2 16.56 -13.49 -3.66
N ALA A 3 16.20 -12.48 -2.86
CA ALA A 3 15.78 -11.19 -3.39
C ALA A 3 16.93 -10.51 -4.16
N SER A 4 16.59 -9.75 -5.19
CA SER A 4 17.56 -8.93 -5.94
C SER A 4 17.55 -7.46 -5.53
N ARG A 5 16.47 -7.00 -4.88
CA ARG A 5 16.25 -5.60 -4.50
C ARG A 5 15.57 -5.50 -3.14
N VAL A 6 15.75 -4.36 -2.50
CA VAL A 6 15.08 -3.98 -1.26
C VAL A 6 14.67 -2.50 -1.34
N LYS A 7 13.44 -2.19 -0.94
CA LYS A 7 12.95 -0.81 -0.76
C LYS A 7 12.86 -0.54 0.73
N ILE A 8 13.46 0.56 1.15
CA ILE A 8 13.40 1.06 2.52
C ILE A 8 12.69 2.41 2.48
N TYR A 9 11.82 2.65 3.45
CA TYR A 9 10.99 3.87 3.54
C TYR A 9 11.73 5.06 4.13
N ASP A 10 13.05 4.95 4.31
CA ASP A 10 13.93 6.00 4.79
C ASP A 10 15.36 5.79 4.24
N ALA A 11 16.34 6.42 4.87
CA ALA A 11 17.76 6.18 4.67
C ALA A 11 18.44 5.73 5.97
N ASN A 12 17.86 4.74 6.66
CA ASN A 12 18.37 4.27 7.95
C ASN A 12 19.86 3.84 7.87
N PRO A 13 20.76 4.47 8.65
CA PRO A 13 22.19 4.24 8.55
C PRO A 13 22.61 2.83 8.97
N GLU A 14 21.88 2.19 9.88
CA GLU A 14 22.16 0.82 10.30
C GLU A 14 21.82 -0.17 9.19
N VAL A 15 20.63 -0.04 8.58
CA VAL A 15 20.22 -0.88 7.46
C VAL A 15 21.16 -0.70 6.26
N LEU A 16 21.54 0.54 5.93
CA LEU A 16 22.47 0.79 4.83
C LEU A 16 23.86 0.20 5.07
N LYS A 17 24.36 0.20 6.30
CA LYS A 17 25.61 -0.49 6.66
C LYS A 17 25.47 -2.02 6.53
N LEU A 18 24.35 -2.59 6.96
CA LEU A 18 24.11 -4.03 6.84
C LEU A 18 23.98 -4.51 5.39
N LEU A 19 23.53 -3.64 4.49
CA LEU A 19 23.47 -3.93 3.05
C LEU A 19 24.83 -3.81 2.34
N SER A 20 25.84 -3.24 2.99
CA SER A 20 27.18 -3.05 2.42
C SER A 20 27.81 -4.38 2.03
N GLY A 21 28.34 -4.46 0.81
CA GLY A 21 28.97 -5.67 0.25
C GLY A 21 27.99 -6.75 -0.20
N THR A 22 26.69 -6.58 0.02
CA THR A 22 25.66 -7.48 -0.53
C THR A 22 25.41 -7.16 -2.01
N LYS A 23 24.71 -8.07 -2.71
CA LYS A 23 24.27 -7.85 -4.11
C LYS A 23 22.88 -7.20 -4.22
N LEU A 24 22.25 -6.85 -3.10
CA LEU A 24 20.90 -6.27 -3.09
C LEU A 24 20.93 -4.84 -3.60
N GLN A 25 20.13 -4.56 -4.62
CA GLN A 25 19.91 -3.18 -5.06
C GLN A 25 18.98 -2.46 -4.10
N ALA A 26 19.47 -1.42 -3.44
CA ALA A 26 18.70 -0.66 -2.47
C ALA A 26 17.94 0.49 -3.15
N SER A 27 16.68 0.66 -2.74
CA SER A 27 15.94 1.90 -2.86
C SER A 27 15.84 2.55 -1.49
N ILE A 28 16.23 3.81 -1.40
CA ILE A 28 16.10 4.63 -0.19
C ILE A 28 15.13 5.78 -0.43
N MET A 29 14.62 6.38 0.65
CA MET A 29 13.57 7.39 0.56
C MET A 29 13.90 8.64 1.37
N ILE A 30 13.59 9.80 0.78
CA ILE A 30 13.54 11.10 1.45
C ILE A 30 12.17 11.22 2.10
N GLN A 31 12.15 11.53 3.40
CA GLN A 31 10.91 11.75 4.15
C GLN A 31 10.15 12.96 3.62
N ASP A 32 8.82 12.88 3.62
CA ASP A 32 7.92 13.91 3.07
C ASP A 32 8.19 15.30 3.64
N GLY A 33 8.48 15.38 4.95
CA GLY A 33 8.74 16.64 5.64
C GLY A 33 9.99 17.40 5.17
N LEU A 34 10.94 16.73 4.50
CA LEU A 34 12.16 17.35 3.97
C LEU A 34 11.97 17.93 2.55
N ILE A 35 10.86 17.61 1.89
CA ILE A 35 10.63 17.99 0.48
C ILE A 35 10.66 19.51 0.29
N PRO A 36 9.97 20.35 1.10
CA PRO A 36 9.99 21.81 0.90
C PRO A 36 11.38 22.42 1.05
N ASP A 37 12.15 21.98 2.04
CA ASP A 37 13.49 22.49 2.30
C ASP A 37 14.44 22.14 1.16
N ILE A 38 14.46 20.86 0.76
CA ILE A 38 15.26 20.38 -0.38
C ILE A 38 14.85 21.11 -1.66
N ALA A 39 13.55 21.32 -1.91
CA ALA A 39 13.05 22.04 -3.08
C ALA A 39 13.50 23.51 -3.12
N SER A 40 13.68 24.14 -1.96
CA SER A 40 14.07 25.54 -1.84
C SER A 40 15.59 25.76 -1.98
N ASP A 41 16.41 24.80 -1.57
CA ASP A 41 17.87 24.98 -1.44
C ASP A 41 18.68 23.77 -1.94
N GLN A 42 19.61 24.01 -2.88
CA GLN A 42 20.48 22.98 -3.44
C GLN A 42 21.48 22.47 -2.39
N SER A 43 21.91 23.32 -1.45
CA SER A 43 22.86 22.95 -0.41
C SER A 43 22.29 21.89 0.54
N ILE A 44 20.97 21.93 0.79
CA ILE A 44 20.24 20.92 1.57
C ILE A 44 20.18 19.60 0.81
N ALA A 45 19.87 19.64 -0.49
CA ALA A 45 19.93 18.45 -1.35
C ALA A 45 21.35 17.83 -1.37
N ASP A 46 22.38 18.67 -1.44
CA ASP A 46 23.77 18.23 -1.42
C ASP A 46 24.18 17.62 -0.09
N GLN A 47 23.73 18.20 1.02
CA GLN A 47 23.95 17.62 2.34
C GLN A 47 23.26 16.27 2.47
N TRP A 48 22.00 16.17 2.07
CA TRP A 48 21.25 14.92 2.12
C TRP A 48 21.93 13.82 1.30
N VAL A 49 22.39 14.12 0.07
CA VAL A 49 23.10 13.16 -0.79
C VAL A 49 24.45 12.76 -0.19
N ARG A 50 25.21 13.70 0.40
CA ARG A 50 26.46 13.37 1.11
C ARG A 50 26.21 12.34 2.22
N ASP A 51 25.23 12.62 3.08
CA ASP A 51 25.01 11.85 4.30
C ASP A 51 24.35 10.49 4.06
N ASN A 52 23.47 10.40 3.06
CA ASN A 52 22.59 9.24 2.85
C ASN A 52 22.94 8.42 1.61
N VAL A 53 23.67 8.99 0.65
CA VAL A 53 24.11 8.28 -0.56
C VAL A 53 25.62 8.06 -0.54
N LEU A 54 26.41 9.13 -0.49
CA LEU A 54 27.87 9.05 -0.65
C LEU A 54 28.57 8.37 0.54
N ALA A 55 27.98 8.44 1.73
CA ALA A 55 28.48 7.74 2.91
C ALA A 55 28.45 6.20 2.77
N TYR A 56 27.64 5.65 1.86
CA TYR A 56 27.42 4.20 1.71
C TYR A 56 27.71 3.68 0.30
N TYR A 57 27.63 4.53 -0.72
CA TYR A 57 27.89 4.18 -2.11
C TYR A 57 29.41 4.17 -2.41
N PRO A 58 29.95 3.19 -3.17
CA PRO A 58 29.24 2.12 -3.89
C PRO A 58 29.11 0.79 -3.13
N GLN A 59 29.62 0.68 -1.90
CA GLN A 59 29.63 -0.58 -1.15
C GLN A 59 28.22 -1.10 -0.89
N THR A 60 27.29 -0.20 -0.59
CA THR A 60 25.85 -0.46 -0.63
C THR A 60 25.34 -0.10 -2.02
N MET A 61 24.72 -1.06 -2.72
CA MET A 61 24.24 -0.88 -4.09
C MET A 61 22.96 -0.05 -4.16
N ILE A 62 23.02 1.23 -3.78
CA ILE A 62 21.91 2.18 -3.94
C ILE A 62 21.67 2.37 -5.45
N ARG A 63 20.43 2.10 -5.88
CA ARG A 63 19.98 2.24 -7.28
C ARG A 63 18.82 3.21 -7.44
N PHE A 64 18.06 3.43 -6.38
CA PHE A 64 16.89 4.30 -6.41
C PHE A 64 16.92 5.25 -5.22
N VAL A 65 16.67 6.53 -5.48
CA VAL A 65 16.40 7.55 -4.47
C VAL A 65 14.99 8.05 -4.72
N LEU A 66 14.09 7.74 -3.81
CA LEU A 66 12.67 8.08 -3.88
C LEU A 66 12.39 9.34 -3.05
N VAL A 67 11.73 10.33 -3.64
CA VAL A 67 11.40 11.59 -2.97
C VAL A 67 9.97 11.52 -2.45
N GLY A 68 9.80 11.25 -1.16
CA GLY A 68 8.51 11.03 -0.52
C GLY A 68 7.83 9.71 -0.91
N ASN A 69 6.62 9.50 -0.39
CA ASN A 69 5.76 8.37 -0.74
C ASN A 69 4.31 8.84 -0.89
N GLU A 70 3.69 8.61 -2.05
CA GLU A 70 2.28 8.93 -2.30
C GLU A 70 1.91 10.40 -2.01
N ILE A 71 2.85 11.32 -2.26
CA ILE A 71 2.70 12.76 -2.00
C ILE A 71 1.42 13.32 -2.61
N LEU A 72 1.05 12.85 -3.80
CA LEU A 72 -0.10 13.30 -4.59
C LEU A 72 -1.46 12.75 -4.12
N SER A 73 -1.46 11.90 -3.09
CA SER A 73 -2.66 11.37 -2.44
C SER A 73 -3.06 12.16 -1.19
N SER A 74 -2.13 12.97 -0.66
CA SER A 74 -2.40 13.90 0.44
C SER A 74 -3.06 15.19 -0.06
N ASN A 75 -3.84 15.89 0.76
CA ASN A 75 -4.38 17.22 0.41
C ASN A 75 -3.37 18.38 0.59
N ASN A 76 -2.06 18.08 0.66
CA ASN A 76 -1.01 19.06 0.92
C ASN A 76 -0.40 19.59 -0.39
N THR A 77 -1.01 20.64 -0.94
CA THR A 77 -0.56 21.27 -2.18
C THR A 77 0.86 21.85 -2.10
N LEU A 78 1.33 22.24 -0.91
CA LEU A 78 2.71 22.67 -0.72
C LEU A 78 3.69 21.54 -1.03
N LEU A 79 3.42 20.31 -0.56
CA LEU A 79 4.25 19.15 -0.89
C LEU A 79 4.18 18.83 -2.38
N TRP A 80 2.99 18.91 -2.99
CA TRP A 80 2.81 18.65 -4.42
C TRP A 80 3.70 19.55 -5.28
N TYR A 81 3.69 20.86 -5.01
CA TYR A 81 4.44 21.85 -5.79
C TYR A 81 5.95 21.78 -5.55
N ASN A 82 6.39 21.28 -4.40
CA ASN A 82 7.82 21.14 -4.07
C ASN A 82 8.40 19.77 -4.49
N LEU A 83 7.57 18.80 -4.86
CA LEU A 83 8.01 17.44 -5.21
C LEU A 83 9.02 17.42 -6.36
N VAL A 84 8.66 17.94 -7.53
CA VAL A 84 9.54 17.92 -8.71
C VAL A 84 10.79 18.79 -8.53
N PRO A 85 10.71 20.02 -7.96
CA PRO A 85 11.90 20.78 -7.60
C PRO A 85 12.87 20.03 -6.67
N ALA A 86 12.37 19.31 -5.65
CA ALA A 86 13.22 18.50 -4.78
C ALA A 86 13.90 17.35 -5.55
N MET A 87 13.15 16.64 -6.40
CA MET A 87 13.69 15.58 -7.27
C MET A 87 14.81 16.12 -8.19
N VAL A 88 14.62 17.30 -8.77
CA VAL A 88 15.63 17.96 -9.62
C VAL A 88 16.91 18.23 -8.85
N ARG A 89 16.82 18.79 -7.64
CA ARG A 89 18.01 19.14 -6.83
C ARG A 89 18.76 17.91 -6.33
N ILE A 90 18.05 16.86 -5.92
CA ILE A 90 18.65 15.57 -5.58
C ILE A 90 19.36 14.96 -6.79
N HIS A 91 18.72 14.98 -7.96
CA HIS A 91 19.33 14.50 -9.19
C HIS A 91 20.59 15.30 -9.56
N ASN A 92 20.54 16.62 -9.46
CA ASN A 92 21.70 17.50 -9.72
C ASN A 92 22.87 17.15 -8.80
N SER A 93 22.60 16.91 -7.52
CA SER A 93 23.62 16.57 -6.54
C SER A 93 24.29 15.22 -6.84
N ILE A 94 23.50 14.19 -7.13
CA ILE A 94 24.00 12.87 -7.54
C ILE A 94 24.81 12.97 -8.83
N LYS A 95 24.32 13.73 -9.81
CA LYS A 95 24.98 13.94 -11.10
C LYS A 95 26.31 14.69 -10.95
N ALA A 96 26.42 15.65 -10.02
CA ALA A 96 27.65 16.38 -9.74
C ALA A 96 28.78 15.47 -9.23
N GLN A 97 28.43 14.31 -8.66
CA GLN A 97 29.38 13.26 -8.27
C GLN A 97 29.72 12.27 -9.39
N ASN A 98 29.30 12.57 -10.63
CA ASN A 98 29.42 11.69 -11.81
C ASN A 98 28.72 10.32 -11.66
N ILE A 99 27.72 10.23 -10.78
CA ILE A 99 26.94 9.01 -10.57
C ILE A 99 25.75 9.00 -11.55
N GLN A 100 25.73 8.04 -12.48
CA GLN A 100 24.70 7.94 -13.52
C GLN A 100 23.74 6.75 -13.34
N ASN A 101 24.06 5.86 -12.41
CA ASN A 101 23.41 4.56 -12.21
C ASN A 101 22.45 4.54 -11.00
N ILE A 102 22.12 5.72 -10.46
CA ILE A 102 21.07 5.96 -9.46
C ILE A 102 19.93 6.70 -10.15
N LYS A 103 18.71 6.16 -10.04
CA LYS A 103 17.50 6.78 -10.59
C LYS A 103 16.75 7.49 -9.47
N VAL A 104 16.33 8.74 -9.75
CA VAL A 104 15.53 9.55 -8.82
C VAL A 104 14.07 9.47 -9.25
N GLY A 105 13.17 9.19 -8.33
CA GLY A 105 11.74 9.02 -8.60
C GLY A 105 10.88 9.39 -7.41
N THR A 106 9.58 9.17 -7.52
CA THR A 106 8.60 9.29 -6.42
C THR A 106 7.54 8.21 -6.62
N PRO A 107 7.28 7.35 -5.63
CA PRO A 107 6.11 6.49 -5.61
C PRO A 107 4.84 7.34 -5.61
N VAL A 108 3.89 6.95 -6.46
CA VAL A 108 2.53 7.51 -6.48
C VAL A 108 1.52 6.36 -6.38
N ALA A 109 0.43 6.58 -5.66
CA ALA A 109 -0.69 5.64 -5.64
C ALA A 109 -1.52 5.75 -6.93
N MET A 110 -2.37 4.76 -7.16
CA MET A 110 -3.29 4.73 -8.30
C MET A 110 -4.38 5.81 -8.24
N ASP A 111 -4.60 6.41 -7.07
CA ASP A 111 -5.63 7.44 -6.88
C ASP A 111 -5.34 8.71 -7.69
N ILE A 112 -4.11 8.91 -8.18
CA ILE A 112 -3.75 9.97 -9.14
C ILE A 112 -4.56 9.96 -10.44
N LEU A 113 -5.29 8.88 -10.74
CA LEU A 113 -6.14 8.74 -11.91
C LEU A 113 -7.60 9.08 -11.59
N GLU A 114 -8.20 9.93 -12.42
CA GLU A 114 -9.66 10.18 -12.45
C GLU A 114 -10.41 9.01 -13.10
N SER A 115 -9.81 8.43 -14.14
CA SER A 115 -10.38 7.30 -14.86
C SER A 115 -9.32 6.22 -15.05
N THR A 116 -9.70 4.98 -14.80
CA THR A 116 -8.83 3.79 -14.86
C THR A 116 -9.39 2.66 -15.71
N PHE A 117 -10.66 2.75 -16.12
CA PHE A 117 -11.36 1.71 -16.85
C PHE A 117 -12.30 2.28 -17.95
N PRO A 118 -12.25 1.77 -19.20
CA PRO A 118 -11.24 0.83 -19.72
C PRO A 118 -9.80 1.40 -19.60
N PRO A 119 -8.73 0.58 -19.57
CA PRO A 119 -7.37 1.12 -19.42
C PRO A 119 -7.02 2.27 -20.39
N SER A 120 -7.47 2.21 -21.64
CA SER A 120 -7.35 3.28 -22.64
C SER A 120 -7.99 4.62 -22.25
N SER A 121 -9.03 4.61 -21.42
CA SER A 121 -9.65 5.82 -20.88
C SER A 121 -8.83 6.47 -19.76
N GLY A 122 -7.77 5.79 -19.30
CA GLY A 122 -6.77 6.25 -18.34
C GLY A 122 -6.51 7.75 -18.40
N LYS A 123 -6.74 8.48 -17.30
CA LYS A 123 -6.58 9.93 -17.23
C LYS A 123 -6.23 10.38 -15.82
N PHE A 124 -5.22 11.23 -15.66
CA PHE A 124 -4.87 11.79 -14.35
C PHE A 124 -5.94 12.77 -13.85
N ARG A 125 -6.07 12.87 -12.52
CA ARG A 125 -6.95 13.82 -11.83
C ARG A 125 -6.62 15.27 -12.22
N PRO A 126 -7.61 16.13 -12.53
CA PRO A 126 -7.38 17.51 -12.95
C PRO A 126 -6.52 18.35 -12.00
N GLU A 127 -6.60 18.10 -10.69
CA GLU A 127 -5.95 18.87 -9.63
C GLU A 127 -4.42 18.77 -9.71
N ILE A 128 -3.90 17.62 -10.14
CA ILE A 128 -2.46 17.34 -10.25
C ILE A 128 -1.94 17.52 -11.68
N LEU A 129 -2.82 17.73 -12.67
CA LEU A 129 -2.44 17.90 -14.09
C LEU A 129 -1.74 19.23 -14.38
N ASN A 130 -1.83 20.19 -13.47
CA ASN A 130 -1.30 21.53 -13.67
C ASN A 130 0.19 21.54 -14.06
N HIS A 131 0.66 22.66 -14.60
CA HIS A 131 2.02 22.85 -15.08
C HIS A 131 3.11 22.79 -14.00
N GLN A 132 2.78 22.48 -12.75
CA GLN A 132 3.71 22.40 -11.62
C GLN A 132 3.93 20.96 -11.11
N VAL A 133 3.01 20.02 -11.40
CA VAL A 133 3.03 18.69 -10.79
C VAL A 133 3.22 17.57 -11.81
N MET A 134 2.15 17.05 -12.42
CA MET A 134 2.23 15.82 -13.21
C MET A 134 3.04 16.01 -14.50
N VAL A 135 2.79 17.07 -15.29
CA VAL A 135 3.54 17.29 -16.54
C VAL A 135 5.05 17.50 -16.27
N PRO A 136 5.48 18.32 -15.28
CA PRO A 136 6.88 18.40 -14.88
C PRO A 136 7.47 17.08 -14.40
N LEU A 137 6.71 16.27 -13.63
CA LEU A 137 7.14 14.95 -13.18
C LEU A 137 7.44 14.04 -14.37
N LEU A 138 6.50 13.89 -15.30
CA LEU A 138 6.68 13.08 -16.51
C LEU A 138 7.87 13.58 -17.36
N SER A 139 8.03 14.91 -17.48
CA SER A 139 9.16 15.54 -18.17
C SER A 139 10.50 15.21 -17.50
N PHE A 140 10.57 15.29 -16.18
CA PHE A 140 11.75 14.95 -15.40
C PHE A 140 12.13 13.48 -15.57
N LEU A 141 11.16 12.57 -15.42
CA LEU A 141 11.39 11.13 -15.54
C LEU A 141 11.90 10.76 -16.95
N ASN A 142 11.30 11.32 -17.99
CA ASN A 142 11.72 11.11 -19.38
C ASN A 142 13.16 11.64 -19.63
N LYS A 143 13.46 12.88 -19.21
CA LYS A 143 14.79 13.50 -19.38
C LYS A 143 15.90 12.75 -18.63
N THR A 144 15.58 12.20 -17.46
CA THR A 144 16.56 11.48 -16.61
C THR A 144 16.59 9.97 -16.87
N ARG A 145 15.74 9.47 -17.78
CA ARG A 145 15.51 8.04 -18.02
C ARG A 145 15.26 7.29 -16.71
N SER A 146 14.43 7.86 -15.86
CA SER A 146 13.97 7.27 -14.61
C SER A 146 12.63 6.56 -14.81
N PHE A 147 12.09 5.99 -13.74
CA PHE A 147 10.85 5.23 -13.77
C PHE A 147 9.70 6.04 -13.17
N PHE A 148 8.50 5.82 -13.71
CA PHE A 148 7.27 6.17 -13.02
C PHE A 148 6.98 5.08 -11.99
N PHE A 149 7.27 5.37 -10.72
CA PHE A 149 7.09 4.45 -9.61
C PHE A 149 5.64 4.48 -9.15
N VAL A 150 4.94 3.35 -9.29
CA VAL A 150 3.53 3.23 -8.93
C VAL A 150 3.34 2.20 -7.82
N ASN A 151 2.60 2.59 -6.78
CA ASN A 151 2.04 1.70 -5.79
C ASN A 151 0.70 1.19 -6.35
N VAL A 152 0.62 -0.09 -6.68
CA VAL A 152 -0.50 -0.70 -7.40
C VAL A 152 -0.94 -1.98 -6.71
N PHE A 153 -2.18 -2.01 -6.23
CA PHE A 153 -2.69 -3.10 -5.42
C PHE A 153 -4.02 -3.61 -5.99
N PRO A 154 -3.99 -4.66 -6.84
CA PRO A 154 -5.19 -5.34 -7.32
C PRO A 154 -6.15 -5.77 -6.21
N TYR A 155 -5.62 -6.05 -5.00
CA TYR A 155 -6.40 -6.33 -3.81
C TYR A 155 -7.48 -5.26 -3.55
N PHE A 156 -7.13 -3.97 -3.50
CA PHE A 156 -8.08 -2.92 -3.13
C PHE A 156 -9.22 -2.81 -4.14
N SER A 157 -8.89 -2.76 -5.45
CA SER A 157 -9.90 -2.70 -6.51
C SER A 157 -10.83 -3.93 -6.50
N TRP A 158 -10.30 -5.11 -6.17
CA TRP A 158 -11.13 -6.31 -6.03
C TRP A 158 -11.97 -6.30 -4.75
N SER A 159 -11.41 -5.93 -3.60
CA SER A 159 -12.10 -5.96 -2.31
C SER A 159 -13.25 -4.96 -2.21
N GLU A 160 -13.17 -3.85 -2.96
CA GLU A 160 -14.26 -2.86 -3.07
C GLU A 160 -15.38 -3.31 -4.01
N ASN A 161 -15.08 -4.20 -4.97
CA ASN A 161 -16.06 -4.70 -5.94
C ASN A 161 -16.00 -6.23 -6.16
N PRO A 162 -16.05 -7.05 -5.09
CA PRO A 162 -15.75 -8.48 -5.17
C PRO A 162 -16.85 -9.29 -5.86
N THR A 163 -18.01 -8.67 -6.11
CA THR A 163 -19.15 -9.27 -6.82
C THR A 163 -19.00 -9.17 -8.33
N ASN A 164 -18.44 -8.06 -8.84
CA ASN A 164 -18.35 -7.80 -10.27
C ASN A 164 -16.92 -7.95 -10.81
N LEU A 165 -15.90 -7.85 -9.96
CA LEU A 165 -14.52 -8.09 -10.32
C LEU A 165 -14.11 -9.51 -9.94
N SER A 166 -13.67 -10.29 -10.93
CA SER A 166 -13.26 -11.69 -10.71
C SER A 166 -12.01 -11.76 -9.83
N LEU A 167 -12.09 -12.53 -8.74
CA LEU A 167 -10.92 -12.82 -7.89
C LEU A 167 -9.82 -13.52 -8.70
N ASP A 168 -10.19 -14.45 -9.58
CA ASP A 168 -9.21 -15.14 -10.42
C ASP A 168 -8.46 -14.18 -11.37
N PHE A 169 -9.14 -13.14 -11.82
CA PHE A 169 -8.53 -12.10 -12.65
C PHE A 169 -7.56 -11.22 -11.84
N ALA A 170 -7.87 -10.95 -10.58
CA ALA A 170 -6.99 -10.22 -9.66
C ALA A 170 -5.77 -11.08 -9.22
N LEU A 171 -5.92 -12.41 -9.17
CA LEU A 171 -4.90 -13.35 -8.71
C LEU A 171 -4.06 -13.99 -9.84
N PHE A 172 -4.20 -13.55 -11.10
CA PHE A 172 -3.56 -14.14 -12.28
C PHE A 172 -3.92 -15.62 -12.56
N THR A 173 -5.06 -16.10 -12.05
CA THR A 173 -5.50 -17.50 -12.20
C THR A 173 -6.63 -17.68 -13.22
N ALA A 174 -7.11 -16.59 -13.82
CA ALA A 174 -8.12 -16.64 -14.87
C ALA A 174 -7.63 -17.46 -16.09
N LYS A 175 -8.32 -18.58 -16.38
CA LYS A 175 -7.94 -19.48 -17.49
C LYS A 175 -8.64 -19.15 -18.82
N ASN A 176 -9.91 -18.78 -18.76
CA ASN A 176 -10.77 -18.54 -19.93
C ASN A 176 -11.48 -17.17 -19.85
N SER A 177 -10.94 -16.25 -19.05
CA SER A 177 -11.49 -14.90 -18.90
C SER A 177 -10.39 -13.91 -19.22
N SER A 178 -10.67 -13.07 -20.21
CA SER A 178 -9.88 -11.91 -20.55
C SER A 178 -10.82 -10.72 -20.74
N TYR A 179 -10.25 -9.53 -20.65
CA TYR A 179 -10.94 -8.30 -20.98
C TYR A 179 -10.29 -7.70 -22.22
N THR A 180 -11.07 -7.43 -23.25
CA THR A 180 -10.61 -6.69 -24.42
C THR A 180 -11.04 -5.24 -24.26
N ASP A 181 -10.06 -4.35 -24.17
CA ASP A 181 -10.29 -2.91 -24.13
C ASP A 181 -10.85 -2.44 -25.47
N PRO A 182 -12.05 -1.83 -25.50
CA PRO A 182 -12.76 -1.55 -26.75
C PRO A 182 -12.12 -0.45 -27.60
N GLU A 183 -11.33 0.45 -27.00
CA GLU A 183 -10.70 1.55 -27.74
C GLU A 183 -9.30 1.15 -28.24
N SER A 184 -8.50 0.52 -27.39
CA SER A 184 -7.13 0.13 -27.75
C SER A 184 -7.02 -1.25 -28.42
N GLY A 185 -8.03 -2.10 -28.27
CA GLY A 185 -8.01 -3.50 -28.72
C GLY A 185 -7.08 -4.41 -27.90
N LEU A 186 -6.45 -3.90 -26.84
CA LEU A 186 -5.55 -4.66 -25.99
C LEU A 186 -6.33 -5.67 -25.16
N ILE A 187 -5.77 -6.88 -25.03
CA ILE A 187 -6.36 -7.98 -24.28
C ILE A 187 -5.61 -8.13 -22.95
N TYR A 188 -6.35 -8.05 -21.85
CA TYR A 188 -5.84 -8.19 -20.50
C TYR A 188 -6.31 -9.51 -19.90
N THR A 189 -5.37 -10.25 -19.31
CA THR A 189 -5.63 -11.54 -18.64
C THR A 189 -5.52 -11.46 -17.13
N ASN A 190 -5.14 -10.30 -16.58
CA ASN A 190 -5.08 -10.02 -15.17
C ASN A 190 -5.31 -8.54 -14.86
N LEU A 191 -5.70 -8.25 -13.61
CA LEU A 191 -6.03 -6.90 -13.15
C LEU A 191 -4.81 -5.98 -13.04
N LEU A 192 -3.64 -6.52 -12.65
CA LEU A 192 -2.43 -5.72 -12.52
C LEU A 192 -2.06 -5.03 -13.84
N ASP A 193 -2.11 -5.77 -14.95
CA ASP A 193 -1.81 -5.23 -16.28
C ASP A 193 -2.82 -4.14 -16.70
N GLN A 194 -4.11 -4.30 -16.38
CA GLN A 194 -5.11 -3.24 -16.65
C GLN A 194 -4.79 -1.96 -15.89
N MET A 195 -4.46 -2.10 -14.60
CA MET A 195 -4.14 -0.96 -13.74
C MET A 195 -2.88 -0.24 -14.23
N LEU A 196 -1.82 -0.98 -14.54
CA LEU A 196 -0.57 -0.41 -15.06
C LEU A 196 -0.76 0.30 -16.40
N ASP A 197 -1.49 -0.31 -17.33
CA ASP A 197 -1.70 0.28 -18.65
C ASP A 197 -2.59 1.53 -18.57
N SER A 198 -3.51 1.63 -17.59
CA SER A 198 -4.25 2.87 -17.37
C SER A 198 -3.36 4.08 -17.04
N VAL A 199 -2.26 3.86 -16.32
CA VAL A 199 -1.23 4.89 -16.05
C VAL A 199 -0.50 5.25 -17.34
N LEU A 200 -0.13 4.26 -18.16
CA LEU A 200 0.55 4.49 -19.44
C LEU A 200 -0.33 5.27 -20.43
N PHE A 201 -1.61 4.93 -20.53
CA PHE A 201 -2.56 5.68 -21.36
C PHE A 201 -2.79 7.10 -20.85
N ALA A 202 -2.84 7.31 -19.54
CA ALA A 202 -2.90 8.66 -18.97
C ALA A 202 -1.65 9.49 -19.34
N ALA A 203 -0.46 8.90 -19.28
CA ALA A 203 0.79 9.56 -19.68
C ALA A 203 0.84 9.87 -21.20
N ARG A 204 0.38 8.94 -22.04
CA ARG A 204 0.28 9.13 -23.51
C ARG A 204 -0.59 10.32 -23.89
N LYS A 205 -1.72 10.53 -23.20
CA LYS A 205 -2.60 11.70 -23.42
C LYS A 205 -1.91 13.03 -23.15
N LEU A 206 -0.81 13.04 -22.39
CA LEU A 206 0.03 14.20 -22.14
C LEU A 206 1.28 14.26 -23.02
N GLY A 207 1.39 13.38 -24.03
CA GLY A 207 2.52 13.32 -24.97
C GLY A 207 3.73 12.52 -24.46
N PHE A 208 3.55 11.66 -23.46
CA PHE A 208 4.63 10.83 -22.88
C PHE A 208 4.44 9.35 -23.20
N ASP A 209 4.77 8.95 -24.44
CA ASP A 209 4.45 7.60 -24.94
C ASP A 209 5.31 6.46 -24.38
N ASN A 210 6.53 6.79 -23.93
CA ASN A 210 7.59 5.82 -23.63
C ASN A 210 8.07 5.88 -22.17
N ILE A 211 7.18 6.22 -21.24
CA ILE A 211 7.54 6.20 -19.82
C ILE A 211 7.75 4.77 -19.35
N SER A 212 8.87 4.54 -18.66
CA SER A 212 9.19 3.26 -18.07
C SER A 212 8.53 3.13 -16.71
N LEU A 213 7.82 2.03 -16.46
CA LEU A 213 7.19 1.75 -15.18
C LEU A 213 8.16 1.08 -14.21
N ALA A 214 7.97 1.37 -12.92
CA ALA A 214 8.42 0.52 -11.83
C ALA A 214 7.27 0.35 -10.84
N ILE A 215 7.03 -0.86 -10.38
CA ILE A 215 6.07 -1.13 -9.30
C ILE A 215 6.82 -0.89 -7.99
N SER A 216 6.57 0.23 -7.35
CA SER A 216 7.20 0.56 -6.06
C SER A 216 6.59 -0.21 -4.90
N GLU A 217 5.33 -0.62 -5.02
CA GLU A 217 4.62 -1.49 -4.08
C GLU A 217 3.51 -2.25 -4.78
N THR A 218 3.38 -3.53 -4.46
CA THR A 218 2.22 -4.34 -4.77
C THR A 218 2.21 -5.58 -3.88
N GLY A 219 1.06 -6.16 -3.58
CA GLY A 219 0.98 -7.33 -2.73
C GLY A 219 -0.46 -7.75 -2.53
N TRP A 220 -0.66 -8.64 -1.56
CA TRP A 220 -1.97 -9.08 -1.13
C TRP A 220 -1.93 -9.48 0.35
N PRO A 221 -2.88 -9.03 1.19
CA PRO A 221 -2.81 -9.26 2.62
C PRO A 221 -3.15 -10.70 2.99
N ASN A 222 -2.43 -11.26 3.97
CA ASN A 222 -2.55 -12.64 4.45
C ASN A 222 -3.61 -12.81 5.56
N ALA A 223 -4.11 -11.72 6.12
CA ALA A 223 -5.22 -11.66 7.06
C ALA A 223 -5.81 -10.24 7.09
N GLY A 224 -6.97 -10.07 7.72
CA GLY A 224 -7.65 -8.78 7.84
C GLY A 224 -8.87 -8.88 8.76
N ASP A 225 -9.59 -7.77 8.90
CA ASP A 225 -10.83 -7.75 9.67
C ASP A 225 -11.97 -8.48 8.93
N ILE A 226 -13.11 -8.68 9.60
CA ILE A 226 -14.26 -9.43 9.06
C ILE A 226 -14.82 -8.76 7.80
N ASP A 227 -14.76 -7.43 7.73
CA ASP A 227 -15.23 -6.63 6.59
C ASP A 227 -14.21 -6.48 5.44
N GLN A 228 -13.07 -7.16 5.51
CA GLN A 228 -12.01 -7.14 4.50
C GLN A 228 -11.94 -8.48 3.77
N PRO A 229 -12.80 -8.72 2.76
CA PRO A 229 -12.84 -9.99 2.05
C PRO A 229 -11.51 -10.29 1.35
N GLY A 230 -11.25 -11.57 1.13
CA GLY A 230 -10.11 -12.13 0.39
C GLY A 230 -8.74 -11.91 1.03
N ALA A 231 -8.65 -11.24 2.18
CA ALA A 231 -7.41 -11.14 2.96
C ALA A 231 -7.17 -12.46 3.71
N ASN A 232 -6.40 -13.36 3.12
CA ASN A 232 -6.06 -14.67 3.68
C ASN A 232 -4.75 -15.21 3.09
N ILE A 233 -4.09 -16.14 3.80
CA ILE A 233 -2.82 -16.76 3.42
C ILE A 233 -2.86 -17.36 2.01
N HIS A 234 -3.99 -17.99 1.63
CA HIS A 234 -4.14 -18.63 0.32
C HIS A 234 -3.99 -17.61 -0.82
N ASN A 235 -4.82 -16.56 -0.83
CA ASN A 235 -4.80 -15.56 -1.87
C ASN A 235 -3.48 -14.78 -1.88
N ALA A 236 -2.92 -14.48 -0.70
CA ALA A 236 -1.64 -13.80 -0.57
C ALA A 236 -0.49 -14.56 -1.25
N ALA A 237 -0.43 -15.87 -0.98
CA ALA A 237 0.54 -16.75 -1.62
C ALA A 237 0.34 -16.84 -3.14
N ILE A 238 -0.91 -17.02 -3.60
CA ILE A 238 -1.21 -17.12 -5.03
C ILE A 238 -0.84 -15.82 -5.77
N TYR A 239 -1.25 -14.67 -5.25
CA TYR A 239 -0.94 -13.37 -5.86
C TYR A 239 0.57 -13.16 -5.99
N ASN A 240 1.31 -13.29 -4.89
CA ASN A 240 2.75 -12.99 -4.87
C ASN A 240 3.56 -14.01 -5.68
N ARG A 241 3.20 -15.31 -5.68
CA ARG A 241 3.87 -16.32 -6.52
C ARG A 241 3.65 -16.06 -8.00
N ASN A 242 2.42 -15.73 -8.41
CA ASN A 242 2.11 -15.45 -9.81
C ASN A 242 2.72 -14.12 -10.27
N LEU A 243 2.73 -13.11 -9.40
CA LEU A 243 3.45 -11.86 -9.63
C LEU A 243 4.93 -12.13 -9.90
N VAL A 244 5.62 -12.87 -9.02
CA VAL A 244 7.03 -13.22 -9.20
C VAL A 244 7.23 -13.93 -10.54
N ARG A 245 6.43 -14.96 -10.84
CA ARG A 245 6.51 -15.70 -12.12
C ARG A 245 6.36 -14.78 -13.33
N LYS A 246 5.46 -13.78 -13.26
CA LYS A 246 5.27 -12.80 -14.32
C LYS A 246 6.48 -11.88 -14.48
N VAL A 247 6.96 -11.28 -13.38
CA VAL A 247 8.00 -10.24 -13.44
C VAL A 247 9.42 -10.77 -13.59
N THR A 248 9.65 -12.07 -13.31
CA THR A 248 10.94 -12.74 -13.53
C THR A 248 10.95 -13.62 -14.80
N ALA A 249 9.86 -13.64 -15.56
CA ALA A 249 9.77 -14.39 -16.81
C ALA A 249 10.92 -14.03 -17.77
N THR A 250 11.45 -15.06 -18.45
CA THR A 250 12.48 -14.91 -19.47
C THR A 250 12.00 -15.61 -20.75
N PRO A 251 11.75 -14.87 -21.86
CA PRO A 251 11.89 -13.41 -22.00
C PRO A 251 10.88 -12.61 -21.15
N PRO A 252 11.15 -11.32 -20.84
CA PRO A 252 10.22 -10.48 -20.09
C PRO A 252 8.85 -10.39 -20.77
N ILE A 253 7.77 -10.40 -19.97
CA ILE A 253 6.40 -10.33 -20.50
C ILE A 253 5.97 -8.88 -20.69
N GLY A 254 6.23 -8.00 -19.71
CA GLY A 254 5.71 -6.62 -19.68
C GLY A 254 4.20 -6.57 -19.45
N THR A 255 3.55 -5.55 -20.01
CA THR A 255 2.09 -5.38 -20.06
C THR A 255 1.60 -5.40 -21.52
N PRO A 256 0.29 -5.53 -21.79
CA PRO A 256 -0.22 -5.41 -23.16
C PRO A 256 0.18 -4.12 -23.88
N ALA A 257 0.21 -2.97 -23.20
CA ALA A 257 0.60 -1.68 -23.79
C ALA A 257 2.13 -1.49 -23.91
N GLN A 258 2.93 -2.25 -23.17
CA GLN A 258 4.40 -2.28 -23.24
C GLN A 258 4.91 -3.74 -23.15
N PRO A 259 4.76 -4.55 -24.21
CA PRO A 259 5.18 -5.95 -24.18
C PRO A 259 6.70 -6.05 -24.18
N GLY A 260 7.24 -7.10 -23.54
CA GLY A 260 8.67 -7.38 -23.60
C GLY A 260 9.55 -6.54 -22.68
N VAL A 261 8.97 -5.66 -21.86
CA VAL A 261 9.74 -4.77 -20.95
C VAL A 261 9.89 -5.39 -19.56
N VAL A 262 11.05 -5.15 -18.95
CA VAL A 262 11.27 -5.45 -17.54
C VAL A 262 10.69 -4.32 -16.69
N ILE A 263 9.81 -4.66 -15.76
CA ILE A 263 9.23 -3.71 -14.79
C ILE A 263 9.85 -4.02 -13.43
N PRO A 264 10.78 -3.19 -12.92
CA PRO A 264 11.29 -3.35 -11.56
C PRO A 264 10.11 -3.37 -10.57
N THR A 265 10.06 -4.39 -9.72
CA THR A 265 8.90 -4.65 -8.87
C THR A 265 9.34 -4.92 -7.43
N PHE A 266 8.69 -4.24 -6.48
CA PHE A 266 8.84 -4.47 -5.05
C PHE A 266 7.55 -5.02 -4.48
N ILE A 267 7.64 -6.20 -3.84
CA ILE A 267 6.52 -6.79 -3.12
C ILE A 267 6.38 -6.08 -1.77
N PHE A 268 5.19 -5.58 -1.50
CA PHE A 268 4.80 -5.04 -0.21
C PHE A 268 4.15 -6.18 0.61
N SER A 269 4.77 -6.66 1.69
CA SER A 269 6.07 -6.24 2.26
C SER A 269 6.88 -7.44 2.78
N LEU A 270 8.08 -7.20 3.32
CA LEU A 270 8.91 -8.29 3.86
C LEU A 270 8.31 -8.89 5.14
N TYR A 271 7.81 -8.05 6.03
CA TYR A 271 7.30 -8.45 7.35
C TYR A 271 5.87 -7.96 7.56
N ASP A 272 5.10 -8.72 8.33
CA ASP A 272 3.90 -8.19 8.97
C ASP A 272 4.31 -7.09 9.97
N GLU A 273 3.72 -5.90 9.83
CA GLU A 273 4.09 -4.71 10.59
C GLU A 273 3.00 -4.38 11.62
N ASN A 274 3.10 -5.00 12.80
CA ASN A 274 2.08 -4.96 13.85
C ASN A 274 1.78 -3.56 14.45
N ARG A 275 2.57 -2.54 14.11
CA ARG A 275 2.36 -1.14 14.53
C ARG A 275 1.70 -0.27 13.45
N LYS A 276 1.34 -0.83 12.29
CA LYS A 276 0.60 -0.08 11.27
C LYS A 276 -0.83 0.20 11.75
N PHE A 277 -1.20 1.47 11.64
CA PHE A 277 -2.54 1.99 11.90
C PHE A 277 -3.49 1.65 10.75
N GLY A 278 -4.79 1.82 10.98
CA GLY A 278 -5.82 1.63 9.96
C GLY A 278 -6.41 0.22 9.93
N PRO A 279 -6.98 -0.18 8.77
CA PRO A 279 -7.68 -1.46 8.61
C PRO A 279 -6.85 -2.67 9.06
N GLY A 280 -7.52 -3.76 9.45
CA GLY A 280 -6.99 -5.12 9.66
C GLY A 280 -5.78 -5.46 8.81
N THR A 281 -6.00 -5.42 7.50
CA THR A 281 -5.04 -5.77 6.46
C THR A 281 -3.69 -5.07 6.58
N GLU A 282 -3.63 -3.83 7.08
CA GLU A 282 -2.39 -3.05 7.16
C GLU A 282 -1.29 -3.73 7.95
N ARG A 283 -1.65 -4.64 8.86
CA ARG A 283 -0.69 -5.40 9.70
C ARG A 283 -0.30 -6.75 9.10
N HIS A 284 -0.82 -7.10 7.92
CA HIS A 284 -0.78 -8.45 7.37
C HIS A 284 -0.37 -8.52 5.89
N TRP A 285 0.56 -7.67 5.45
CA TRP A 285 1.09 -7.70 4.07
C TRP A 285 2.39 -8.51 3.91
N GLY A 286 2.95 -8.99 5.01
CA GLY A 286 4.27 -9.59 5.07
C GLY A 286 4.36 -10.94 4.36
N LEU A 287 5.47 -11.14 3.64
CA LEU A 287 5.95 -12.47 3.27
C LEU A 287 6.34 -13.27 4.52
N LEU A 288 6.84 -12.59 5.55
CA LEU A 288 7.26 -13.15 6.84
C LEU A 288 6.45 -12.56 8.00
N GLN A 289 6.28 -13.35 9.04
CA GLN A 289 5.84 -12.90 10.36
C GLN A 289 6.94 -12.06 11.05
N PRO A 290 6.63 -11.32 12.13
CA PRO A 290 7.63 -10.53 12.86
C PRO A 290 8.78 -11.36 13.45
N ASN A 291 8.56 -12.66 13.68
CA ASN A 291 9.57 -13.60 14.17
C ASN A 291 10.47 -14.17 13.05
N GLY A 292 10.26 -13.78 11.79
CA GLY A 292 11.01 -14.24 10.62
C GLY A 292 10.53 -15.55 9.99
N LEU A 293 9.51 -16.21 10.56
CA LEU A 293 8.88 -17.37 9.93
C LEU A 293 8.04 -16.93 8.73
N PRO A 294 8.00 -17.72 7.64
CA PRO A 294 7.19 -17.39 6.47
C PRO A 294 5.69 -17.47 6.79
N ASN A 295 4.91 -16.48 6.33
CA ASN A 295 3.45 -16.60 6.27
C ASN A 295 3.03 -17.65 5.23
N TYR A 296 3.81 -17.75 4.16
CA TYR A 296 3.72 -18.78 3.11
C TYR A 296 5.06 -18.86 2.39
N GLU A 297 5.39 -20.03 1.84
CA GLU A 297 6.62 -20.19 1.05
C GLU A 297 6.54 -19.45 -0.29
N ILE A 298 7.64 -18.80 -0.65
CA ILE A 298 7.80 -18.08 -1.91
C ILE A 298 9.26 -18.13 -2.38
N ASP A 299 9.46 -18.44 -3.65
CA ASP A 299 10.73 -18.32 -4.35
C ASP A 299 10.74 -17.04 -5.19
N LEU A 300 11.50 -16.03 -4.76
CA LEU A 300 11.60 -14.73 -5.45
C LEU A 300 12.39 -14.78 -6.76
N THR A 301 13.00 -15.92 -7.10
CA THR A 301 13.63 -16.10 -8.42
C THR A 301 12.62 -16.49 -9.49
N GLY A 302 11.46 -17.05 -9.08
CA GLY A 302 10.38 -17.47 -9.96
C GLY A 302 10.65 -18.76 -10.74
N VAL A 303 11.65 -19.55 -10.34
CA VAL A 303 12.00 -20.81 -11.02
C VAL A 303 11.24 -22.01 -10.44
N GLN A 304 10.72 -21.88 -9.21
CA GLN A 304 9.96 -22.95 -8.56
C GLN A 304 8.57 -23.16 -9.18
N SER A 305 8.26 -24.42 -9.51
CA SER A 305 6.92 -24.85 -9.94
C SER A 305 5.91 -24.77 -8.79
N GLU A 306 4.65 -24.46 -9.11
CA GLU A 306 3.56 -24.38 -8.12
C GLU A 306 3.38 -25.70 -7.34
N SER A 307 3.58 -26.84 -8.02
CA SER A 307 3.49 -28.18 -7.44
C SER A 307 4.50 -28.47 -6.32
N ASN A 308 5.56 -27.66 -6.22
CA ASN A 308 6.63 -27.88 -5.26
C ASN A 308 6.44 -27.08 -3.97
N TYR A 309 5.45 -26.19 -3.92
CA TYR A 309 5.11 -25.49 -2.68
C TYR A 309 4.25 -26.38 -1.77
N PRO A 310 4.32 -26.18 -0.45
CA PRO A 310 3.39 -26.80 0.49
C PRO A 310 1.93 -26.45 0.17
N THR A 311 1.03 -27.37 0.50
CA THR A 311 -0.41 -27.14 0.42
C THR A 311 -0.80 -25.92 1.25
N LEU A 312 -1.45 -24.95 0.61
CA LEU A 312 -1.96 -23.77 1.27
C LEU A 312 -3.22 -24.10 2.09
N PRO A 313 -3.48 -23.38 3.19
CA PRO A 313 -4.78 -23.44 3.85
C PRO A 313 -5.88 -23.05 2.86
N GLN A 314 -7.11 -23.54 3.10
CA GLN A 314 -8.26 -23.13 2.30
C GLN A 314 -8.56 -21.64 2.54
N PRO A 315 -8.97 -20.89 1.51
CA PRO A 315 -9.34 -19.49 1.69
C PRO A 315 -10.56 -19.36 2.60
N THR A 316 -10.52 -18.42 3.54
CA THR A 316 -11.51 -18.30 4.62
C THR A 316 -12.57 -17.22 4.39
N ASN A 317 -12.30 -16.22 3.55
CA ASN A 317 -13.12 -15.00 3.42
C ASN A 317 -13.23 -14.46 1.98
N ASN A 318 -13.20 -15.31 0.95
CA ASN A 318 -13.26 -14.85 -0.47
C ASN A 318 -14.62 -14.22 -0.87
N LYS A 319 -15.61 -14.23 0.01
CA LYS A 319 -16.89 -13.56 -0.17
C LYS A 319 -17.05 -12.54 0.96
N PRO A 320 -17.62 -11.35 0.68
CA PRO A 320 -17.99 -10.40 1.72
C PRO A 320 -18.83 -11.09 2.79
N PHE A 321 -18.51 -10.80 4.05
CA PHE A 321 -19.38 -11.20 5.16
C PHE A 321 -20.73 -10.52 5.01
N LYS A 322 -21.81 -11.25 5.33
CA LYS A 322 -23.18 -10.72 5.33
C LYS A 322 -23.75 -10.86 6.71
N GLY A 323 -24.14 -9.74 7.32
CA GLY A 323 -24.69 -9.72 8.67
C GLY A 323 -24.17 -8.58 9.52
N LYS A 324 -24.47 -8.66 10.81
CA LYS A 324 -24.06 -7.65 11.78
C LYS A 324 -22.70 -7.94 12.35
N ILE A 325 -21.90 -6.89 12.47
CA ILE A 325 -20.61 -6.91 13.16
C ILE A 325 -20.50 -5.74 14.12
N TRP A 326 -19.74 -5.96 15.18
CA TRP A 326 -19.45 -5.00 16.24
C TRP A 326 -17.95 -4.80 16.37
N CYS A 327 -17.55 -3.69 16.97
CA CYS A 327 -16.16 -3.43 17.32
C CYS A 327 -16.00 -3.46 18.84
N VAL A 328 -15.26 -4.42 19.37
CA VAL A 328 -15.14 -4.67 20.82
C VAL A 328 -13.68 -4.68 21.25
N VAL A 329 -13.42 -4.62 22.55
CA VAL A 329 -12.05 -4.72 23.07
C VAL A 329 -11.45 -6.07 22.71
N ALA A 330 -10.26 -6.06 22.11
CA ALA A 330 -9.55 -7.26 21.70
C ALA A 330 -9.11 -8.10 22.93
N PRO A 331 -9.27 -9.44 22.89
CA PRO A 331 -8.80 -10.32 23.95
C PRO A 331 -7.30 -10.16 24.23
N GLY A 332 -6.92 -10.17 25.51
CA GLY A 332 -5.50 -10.03 25.91
C GLY A 332 -4.96 -8.60 25.89
N SER A 333 -5.79 -7.61 25.59
CA SER A 333 -5.44 -6.18 25.70
C SER A 333 -4.99 -5.80 27.11
N ARG A 334 -3.95 -4.95 27.20
CA ARG A 334 -3.48 -4.41 28.49
C ARG A 334 -4.46 -3.39 29.04
N ILE A 335 -5.27 -3.81 30.01
CA ILE A 335 -6.37 -3.01 30.58
C ILE A 335 -5.90 -1.64 31.11
N THR A 336 -4.66 -1.51 31.61
CA THR A 336 -4.10 -0.25 32.11
C THR A 336 -4.04 0.86 31.05
N ASP A 337 -3.88 0.49 29.79
CA ASP A 337 -3.66 1.41 28.68
C ASP A 337 -4.99 1.73 27.96
N LEU A 338 -6.07 1.02 28.30
CA LEU A 338 -7.39 1.15 27.69
C LEU A 338 -8.15 2.40 28.13
N GLY A 339 -7.94 2.85 29.38
CA GLY A 339 -8.60 4.03 29.95
C GLY A 339 -8.37 5.31 29.14
N PRO A 340 -7.12 5.67 28.81
CA PRO A 340 -6.82 6.80 27.93
C PRO A 340 -7.50 6.72 26.56
N VAL A 341 -7.57 5.52 25.95
CA VAL A 341 -8.20 5.32 24.63
C VAL A 341 -9.72 5.55 24.72
N LEU A 342 -10.39 4.94 25.70
CA LEU A 342 -11.82 5.19 25.95
C LEU A 342 -12.10 6.69 26.16
N ASN A 343 -11.29 7.36 26.99
CA ASN A 343 -11.45 8.79 27.24
C ASN A 343 -11.27 9.64 25.97
N SER A 344 -10.39 9.24 25.04
CA SER A 344 -10.24 9.93 23.74
C SER A 344 -11.51 9.78 22.90
N VAL A 345 -12.02 8.56 22.77
CA VAL A 345 -13.22 8.26 21.97
C VAL A 345 -14.43 9.05 22.48
N CYS A 346 -14.66 9.06 23.80
CA CYS A 346 -15.78 9.81 24.36
C CYS A 346 -15.61 11.33 24.24
N LYS A 347 -14.38 11.86 24.15
CA LYS A 347 -14.13 13.30 23.94
C LYS A 347 -14.32 13.71 22.49
N GLU A 348 -13.89 12.85 21.56
CA GLU A 348 -14.04 13.07 20.13
C GLU A 348 -15.51 13.01 19.71
N ASP A 349 -16.29 12.14 20.32
CA ASP A 349 -17.73 12.04 20.12
C ASP A 349 -18.46 11.74 21.43
N ASN A 350 -18.96 12.80 22.08
CA ASN A 350 -19.75 12.66 23.31
C ASN A 350 -20.91 11.65 23.13
N GLY A 351 -21.52 11.62 21.93
CA GLY A 351 -22.63 10.72 21.63
C GLY A 351 -22.25 9.24 21.60
N ALA A 352 -20.98 8.90 21.41
CA ALA A 352 -20.52 7.51 21.42
C ALA A 352 -20.61 6.88 22.82
N CYS A 353 -20.63 7.70 23.88
CA CYS A 353 -20.58 7.26 25.28
C CYS A 353 -21.82 7.64 26.11
N ASP A 354 -22.84 8.26 25.52
CA ASP A 354 -24.05 8.73 26.23
C ASP A 354 -24.76 7.61 27.02
N ALA A 355 -24.80 6.39 26.47
CA ALA A 355 -25.44 5.23 27.09
C ALA A 355 -24.64 4.67 28.29
N LEU A 356 -23.42 5.16 28.53
CA LEU A 356 -22.53 4.74 29.62
C LEU A 356 -22.67 5.60 30.87
N ALA A 357 -23.51 6.64 30.87
CA ALA A 357 -23.72 7.48 32.06
C ALA A 357 -24.52 6.74 33.15
N PRO A 358 -24.33 7.05 34.45
CA PRO A 358 -25.10 6.43 35.53
C PRO A 358 -26.62 6.46 35.29
N GLY A 359 -27.27 5.31 35.41
CA GLY A 359 -28.72 5.14 35.18
C GLY A 359 -29.13 4.93 33.72
N LYS A 360 -28.17 4.86 32.78
CA LYS A 360 -28.42 4.55 31.37
C LYS A 360 -28.32 3.06 31.07
N GLU A 361 -28.81 2.69 29.89
CA GLU A 361 -28.99 1.32 29.43
C GLU A 361 -27.71 0.49 29.34
N CYS A 362 -26.53 1.13 29.18
CA CYS A 362 -25.23 0.47 29.07
C CYS A 362 -24.26 0.82 30.21
N TYR A 363 -24.76 1.38 31.32
CA TYR A 363 -23.94 1.68 32.49
C TYR A 363 -23.41 0.40 33.17
N GLU A 364 -24.26 -0.62 33.30
CA GLU A 364 -23.88 -1.90 33.89
C GLU A 364 -23.47 -2.92 32.81
N PRO A 365 -22.43 -3.74 33.04
CA PRO A 365 -21.57 -3.75 34.21
C PRO A 365 -20.57 -2.58 34.23
N VAL A 366 -20.32 -1.99 35.40
CA VAL A 366 -19.27 -0.97 35.58
C VAL A 366 -17.88 -1.61 35.43
N SER A 367 -17.44 -1.76 34.18
CA SER A 367 -16.16 -2.35 33.80
C SER A 367 -15.56 -1.59 32.64
N LEU A 368 -14.26 -1.29 32.74
CA LEU A 368 -13.53 -0.59 31.69
C LEU A 368 -13.63 -1.32 30.35
N VAL A 369 -13.60 -2.66 30.35
CA VAL A 369 -13.72 -3.47 29.12
C VAL A 369 -15.12 -3.38 28.52
N ALA A 370 -16.17 -3.41 29.35
CA ALA A 370 -17.55 -3.33 28.87
C ALA A 370 -17.86 -1.95 28.27
N HIS A 371 -17.48 -0.89 29.00
CA HIS A 371 -17.64 0.50 28.57
C HIS A 371 -16.83 0.80 27.31
N ALA A 372 -15.56 0.37 27.25
CA ALA A 372 -14.74 0.54 26.07
C ALA A 372 -15.29 -0.22 24.86
N SER A 373 -15.74 -1.47 25.03
CA SER A 373 -16.34 -2.23 23.93
C SER A 373 -17.59 -1.54 23.38
N TYR A 374 -18.43 -0.97 24.24
CA TYR A 374 -19.60 -0.22 23.80
C TYR A 374 -19.20 1.06 23.05
N ALA A 375 -18.30 1.86 23.64
CA ALA A 375 -17.82 3.10 23.04
C ALA A 375 -17.16 2.87 21.67
N PHE A 376 -16.34 1.82 21.55
CA PHE A 376 -15.70 1.43 20.28
C PHE A 376 -16.73 1.06 19.23
N SER A 377 -17.70 0.19 19.57
CA SER A 377 -18.74 -0.22 18.62
C SER A 377 -19.64 0.95 18.22
N SER A 378 -19.98 1.83 19.17
CA SER A 378 -20.80 3.02 18.94
C SER A 378 -20.12 4.03 18.04
N TYR A 379 -18.87 4.41 18.35
CA TYR A 379 -18.06 5.30 17.54
C TYR A 379 -17.84 4.74 16.14
N TRP A 380 -17.41 3.48 16.05
CA TRP A 380 -17.12 2.86 14.77
C TRP A 380 -18.36 2.75 13.87
N ALA A 381 -19.49 2.27 14.40
CA ALA A 381 -20.72 2.16 13.62
C ALA A 381 -21.23 3.51 13.09
N LYS A 382 -20.95 4.62 13.82
CA LYS A 382 -21.37 5.97 13.43
C LYS A 382 -20.43 6.62 12.40
N HIS A 383 -19.13 6.37 12.49
CA HIS A 383 -18.10 7.11 11.72
C HIS A 383 -17.40 6.29 10.64
N ARG A 384 -17.67 4.98 10.52
CA ARG A 384 -17.08 4.11 9.50
C ARG A 384 -17.28 4.66 8.09
N ASP A 385 -18.53 4.93 7.71
CA ASP A 385 -18.86 5.26 6.32
C ASP A 385 -18.62 6.74 6.00
N SER A 386 -18.73 7.64 6.98
CA SER A 386 -18.59 9.08 6.80
C SER A 386 -17.16 9.60 6.97
N ALA A 387 -16.36 8.96 7.83
CA ALA A 387 -15.02 9.41 8.18
C ALA A 387 -13.95 8.31 8.03
N GLY A 388 -14.30 7.13 7.51
CA GLY A 388 -13.37 6.02 7.33
C GLY A 388 -12.87 5.43 8.65
N ALA A 389 -13.63 5.56 9.74
CA ALA A 389 -13.23 5.03 11.04
C ALA A 389 -13.01 3.51 10.97
N THR A 390 -11.92 3.04 11.57
CA THR A 390 -11.54 1.63 11.60
C THR A 390 -11.69 1.05 12.99
N CYS A 391 -11.97 -0.25 13.09
CA CYS A 391 -12.02 -0.98 14.35
C CYS A 391 -10.59 -1.30 14.84
N TYR A 392 -9.77 -0.27 15.07
CA TYR A 392 -8.38 -0.42 15.48
C TYR A 392 -8.13 0.09 16.90
N PHE A 393 -8.54 1.34 17.19
CA PHE A 393 -8.41 1.99 18.50
C PHE A 393 -7.04 1.75 19.17
N ASN A 394 -5.94 2.11 18.49
CA ASN A 394 -4.55 1.86 18.93
C ASN A 394 -4.21 0.39 19.19
N GLY A 395 -4.87 -0.54 18.48
CA GLY A 395 -4.69 -1.98 18.62
C GLY A 395 -5.46 -2.59 19.80
N PHE A 396 -6.36 -1.83 20.44
CA PHE A 396 -7.18 -2.32 21.56
C PHE A 396 -8.50 -2.93 21.14
N ALA A 397 -8.85 -2.91 19.86
CA ALA A 397 -10.14 -3.39 19.38
C ALA A 397 -10.03 -4.42 18.26
N GLU A 398 -11.06 -5.25 18.15
CA GLU A 398 -11.26 -6.20 17.05
C GLU A 398 -12.74 -6.27 16.65
N GLN A 399 -13.01 -6.71 15.42
CA GLN A 399 -14.36 -6.96 14.97
C GLN A 399 -14.88 -8.31 15.49
N THR A 400 -16.16 -8.38 15.81
CA THR A 400 -16.83 -9.63 16.22
C THR A 400 -18.17 -9.81 15.52
N THR A 401 -18.53 -11.06 15.24
CA THR A 401 -19.87 -11.48 14.79
C THR A 401 -20.80 -11.87 15.94
N ARG A 402 -20.27 -11.95 17.17
CA ARG A 402 -21.05 -12.29 18.36
C ARG A 402 -21.62 -11.02 18.95
N ASP A 403 -22.95 -10.92 19.00
CA ASP A 403 -23.65 -9.77 19.57
C ASP A 403 -23.22 -9.56 21.05
N PRO A 404 -22.51 -8.46 21.37
CA PRO A 404 -22.07 -8.16 22.73
C PRO A 404 -23.18 -7.53 23.59
N SER A 405 -24.36 -7.28 23.01
CA SER A 405 -25.52 -6.72 23.71
C SER A 405 -25.99 -7.61 24.86
N HIS A 406 -26.42 -7.00 25.95
CA HIS A 406 -26.90 -7.71 27.13
C HIS A 406 -27.95 -6.88 27.87
N GLY A 407 -29.01 -7.54 28.35
CA GLY A 407 -30.12 -6.86 29.01
C GLY A 407 -30.66 -5.68 28.19
N PRO A 408 -30.78 -4.48 28.80
CA PRO A 408 -31.20 -3.27 28.10
C PRO A 408 -30.10 -2.65 27.21
N CYS A 409 -28.82 -2.99 27.43
CA CYS A 409 -27.72 -2.45 26.64
C CYS A 409 -27.69 -3.07 25.24
N LYS A 410 -27.96 -2.26 24.21
CA LYS A 410 -27.88 -2.65 22.80
C LYS A 410 -26.69 -1.99 22.14
N PHE A 411 -25.70 -2.79 21.74
CA PHE A 411 -24.50 -2.28 21.09
C PHE A 411 -24.81 -1.88 19.64
N PRO A 412 -24.44 -0.66 19.21
CA PRO A 412 -24.51 -0.29 17.81
C PRO A 412 -23.63 -1.21 16.94
N SER A 413 -24.18 -1.69 15.83
CA SER A 413 -23.53 -2.60 14.89
C SER A 413 -23.46 -2.01 13.49
N VAL A 414 -22.47 -2.42 12.70
CA VAL A 414 -22.48 -2.23 11.24
C VAL A 414 -23.15 -3.44 10.58
N SER A 415 -23.97 -3.21 9.56
CA SER A 415 -24.56 -4.29 8.75
C SER A 415 -23.89 -4.32 7.38
N LEU A 416 -23.32 -5.46 7.03
CA LEU A 416 -22.64 -5.72 5.74
C LEU A 416 -23.50 -6.51 4.77
#